data_AF-A0A966EYT1-F1
#
_entry.id   AF-A0A966EYT1-F1
#
_cell.length_a   1.000
_cell.length_b   1.000
_cell.length_c   1.000
_cell.angle_alpha   90.00
_cell.angle_beta   90.00
_cell.angle_gamma   90.00
#
_symmetry.space_group_name_H-M   'P 1'
#
loop_
_entity.id
_entity.type
_entity.pdbx_description
1 polymer ?
#
loop_
_entity_poly.entity_id
_entity_poly.type
_entity_poly.pdbx_seq_one_letter_code
_entity_poly.pdbx_strand_id
1 'polypeptide(L)'
;MMRAPELLLPAGTLDKMRAAYAFGADAVYAGQPRYSLRARNNEFKLEELQTGIREAHQLGKKLFVASNLMPHNAKLKTYMADMEPVIAMQPDALIMADPGLIAMVRERWPQVPVHLSVQANTVNYAAVKFWKSLGLTRVILSRELSLDEIEEIRQECPDMELEVFVHGALCIAYSGRCLLSGYFNHRDANQGTCTNSCRWDYKMDNAEENGAGDIQKIDFDFDKALSQSALSDCGGQARHPMADRVYVIARQDHPEELMPVMEDEHGTYIMNSKDLRAVEHVERLAKIGIDSLKVEGRTKSIYYVARTAQVYRQAIDDAVAGRPFNYGLLGALDALANRGYTDGFYERHHTHEQQNYLRGHSESTRQQYVGDILSCAGGYAEIDVKNKFQVGDQLEIIHPSGNQIIQLNEMRDKNGAAITVAPGSGHKVQIPLQGELSKGMIARFL
;
A
#
# COMPACT_ATOMS: atom_id res chain seq x y z
N MET A 1 9.42 -29.48 -7.08
CA MET A 1 8.24 -28.60 -7.24
C MET A 1 8.60 -27.25 -6.64
N MET A 2 8.13 -26.14 -7.20
CA MET A 2 8.34 -24.81 -6.62
C MET A 2 7.53 -24.71 -5.31
N ARG A 3 8.09 -24.14 -4.24
CA ARG A 3 7.34 -23.85 -3.01
C ARG A 3 6.54 -22.57 -3.24
N ALA A 4 5.24 -22.60 -2.98
CA ALA A 4 4.42 -21.40 -2.98
C ALA A 4 4.86 -20.48 -1.82
N PRO A 5 5.23 -19.21 -2.06
CA PRO A 5 5.37 -18.24 -1.00
C PRO A 5 4.02 -17.91 -0.34
N GLU A 6 4.08 -17.55 0.94
CA GLU A 6 2.95 -17.08 1.73
C GLU A 6 2.50 -15.68 1.28
N LEU A 7 1.23 -15.53 0.88
CA LEU A 7 0.69 -14.23 0.50
C LEU A 7 0.21 -13.46 1.74
N LEU A 8 0.94 -12.40 2.11
CA LEU A 8 0.71 -11.58 3.30
C LEU A 8 0.07 -10.23 2.94
N LEU A 9 -1.16 -9.99 3.43
CA LEU A 9 -1.94 -8.79 3.12
C LEU A 9 -2.22 -7.86 4.34
N PRO A 10 -2.55 -6.58 4.10
CA PRO A 10 -2.67 -5.58 5.15
C PRO A 10 -4.09 -5.53 5.76
N ALA A 11 -4.22 -5.90 7.03
CA ALA A 11 -5.46 -5.76 7.79
C ALA A 11 -5.51 -4.39 8.50
N GLY A 12 -6.30 -3.46 7.96
CA GLY A 12 -6.61 -2.19 8.64
C GLY A 12 -7.87 -2.26 9.53
N THR A 13 -8.79 -3.17 9.20
CA THR A 13 -10.08 -3.43 9.87
C THR A 13 -10.40 -4.93 9.77
N LEU A 14 -11.37 -5.43 10.55
CA LEU A 14 -11.82 -6.82 10.46
C LEU A 14 -12.38 -7.18 9.07
N ASP A 15 -13.11 -6.28 8.42
CA ASP A 15 -13.68 -6.58 7.10
C ASP A 15 -12.62 -6.57 6.00
N LYS A 16 -11.56 -5.76 6.13
CA LYS A 16 -10.36 -5.88 5.27
C LYS A 16 -9.63 -7.20 5.47
N MET A 17 -9.52 -7.71 6.70
CA MET A 17 -8.97 -9.04 6.99
C MET A 17 -9.83 -10.14 6.33
N ARG A 18 -11.14 -10.12 6.54
CA ARG A 18 -12.08 -11.10 5.97
C ARG A 18 -12.04 -11.11 4.44
N ALA A 19 -11.99 -9.93 3.82
CA ALA A 19 -11.80 -9.79 2.37
C ALA A 19 -10.45 -10.34 1.91
N ALA A 20 -9.35 -10.06 2.62
CA ALA A 20 -8.03 -10.60 2.29
C ALA A 20 -8.05 -12.13 2.24
N TYR A 21 -8.56 -12.80 3.27
CA TYR A 21 -8.66 -14.27 3.30
C TYR A 21 -9.58 -14.81 2.21
N ALA A 22 -10.76 -14.19 1.99
CA ALA A 22 -11.71 -14.62 0.98
C ALA A 22 -11.13 -14.54 -0.46
N PHE A 23 -10.32 -13.51 -0.74
CA PHE A 23 -9.64 -13.34 -2.04
C PHE A 23 -8.23 -13.95 -2.09
N GLY A 24 -7.87 -14.85 -1.15
CA GLY A 24 -6.71 -15.74 -1.29
C GLY A 24 -5.47 -15.42 -0.43
N ALA A 25 -5.53 -14.49 0.53
CA ALA A 25 -4.45 -14.29 1.49
C ALA A 25 -4.17 -15.55 2.31
N ASP A 26 -2.90 -15.80 2.64
CA ASP A 26 -2.48 -16.87 3.56
C ASP A 26 -2.27 -16.34 4.99
N ALA A 27 -1.85 -15.08 5.09
CA ALA A 27 -1.70 -14.36 6.33
C ALA A 27 -2.19 -12.91 6.17
N VAL A 28 -2.54 -12.26 7.29
CA VAL A 28 -2.63 -10.79 7.35
C VAL A 28 -1.72 -10.22 8.42
N TYR A 29 -1.41 -8.93 8.32
CA TYR A 29 -0.82 -8.17 9.42
C TYR A 29 -1.72 -7.00 9.87
N ALA A 30 -1.99 -6.95 11.16
CA ALA A 30 -2.74 -5.89 11.83
C ALA A 30 -1.80 -5.04 12.70
N GLY A 31 -2.14 -3.78 12.97
CA GLY A 31 -1.36 -2.93 13.87
C GLY A 31 -1.73 -3.12 15.34
N GLN A 32 -0.74 -3.29 16.22
CA GLN A 32 -0.95 -3.08 17.65
C GLN A 32 -1.36 -1.60 17.90
N PRO A 33 -2.34 -1.32 18.77
CA PRO A 33 -2.57 0.02 19.31
C PRO A 33 -1.26 0.61 19.88
N ARG A 34 -1.06 1.93 19.74
CA ARG A 34 0.07 2.72 20.29
C ARG A 34 1.50 2.36 19.79
N TYR A 35 1.72 1.13 19.31
CA TYR A 35 3.03 0.54 18.99
C TYR A 35 3.17 0.01 17.55
N SER A 36 2.22 0.29 16.67
CA SER A 36 2.35 0.05 15.22
C SER A 36 2.59 1.34 14.43
N LEU A 37 3.29 1.24 13.29
CA LEU A 37 3.30 2.30 12.29
C LEU A 37 1.87 2.59 11.81
N ARG A 38 1.52 3.87 11.61
CA ARG A 38 0.17 4.32 11.17
C ARG A 38 -0.97 3.95 12.14
N ALA A 39 -0.69 3.79 13.44
CA ALA A 39 -1.70 3.43 14.46
C ALA A 39 -2.94 4.36 14.54
N ARG A 40 -2.88 5.58 13.96
CA ARG A 40 -4.04 6.49 13.83
C ARG A 40 -5.10 5.99 12.84
N ASN A 41 -4.72 5.16 11.87
CA ASN A 41 -5.58 4.68 10.78
C ASN A 41 -5.75 3.14 10.88
N ASN A 42 -5.82 2.64 12.11
CA ASN A 42 -5.85 1.22 12.45
C ASN A 42 -7.00 0.99 13.43
N GLU A 43 -8.09 0.38 12.95
CA GLU A 43 -9.32 0.21 13.74
C GLU A 43 -9.22 -0.97 14.72
N PHE A 44 -8.18 -1.80 14.60
CA PHE A 44 -7.86 -2.85 15.56
C PHE A 44 -7.47 -2.27 16.92
N LYS A 45 -8.40 -2.33 17.89
CA LYS A 45 -8.09 -2.30 19.34
C LYS A 45 -7.93 -3.75 19.82
N LEU A 46 -7.89 -3.97 21.13
CA LEU A 46 -7.67 -5.30 21.72
C LEU A 46 -8.83 -6.28 21.41
N GLU A 47 -10.08 -5.82 21.39
CA GLU A 47 -11.27 -6.66 21.15
C GLU A 47 -11.37 -7.12 19.68
N GLU A 48 -11.12 -6.21 18.75
CA GLU A 48 -11.07 -6.52 17.32
C GLU A 48 -9.83 -7.36 16.99
N LEU A 49 -8.71 -7.19 17.70
CA LEU A 49 -7.51 -8.00 17.52
C LEU A 49 -7.72 -9.44 18.01
N GLN A 50 -8.29 -9.63 19.19
CA GLN A 50 -8.66 -10.96 19.71
C GLN A 50 -9.66 -11.66 18.77
N THR A 51 -10.62 -10.90 18.24
CA THR A 51 -11.57 -11.39 17.24
C THR A 51 -10.88 -11.78 15.93
N GLY A 52 -9.93 -10.97 15.46
CA GLY A 52 -9.18 -11.22 14.24
C GLY A 52 -8.29 -12.46 14.31
N ILE A 53 -7.57 -12.65 15.42
CA ILE A 53 -6.71 -13.83 15.63
C ILE A 53 -7.57 -15.10 15.69
N ARG A 54 -8.67 -15.08 16.45
CA ARG A 54 -9.62 -16.19 16.53
C ARG A 54 -10.23 -16.55 15.17
N GLU A 55 -10.66 -15.55 14.38
CA GLU A 55 -11.20 -15.78 13.03
C GLU A 55 -10.14 -16.32 12.07
N ALA A 56 -8.90 -15.83 12.16
CA ALA A 56 -7.77 -16.35 11.37
C ALA A 56 -7.54 -17.85 11.65
N HIS A 57 -7.39 -18.23 12.92
CA HIS A 57 -7.15 -19.62 13.33
C HIS A 57 -8.30 -20.55 12.99
N GLN A 58 -9.56 -20.07 13.10
CA GLN A 58 -10.74 -20.82 12.65
C GLN A 58 -10.77 -21.08 11.14
N LEU A 59 -10.10 -20.24 10.33
CA LEU A 59 -9.95 -20.40 8.89
C LEU A 59 -8.66 -21.14 8.49
N GLY A 60 -7.82 -21.55 9.44
CA GLY A 60 -6.49 -22.12 9.17
C GLY A 60 -5.50 -21.11 8.58
N LYS A 61 -5.71 -19.81 8.83
CA LYS A 61 -4.92 -18.67 8.33
C LYS A 61 -4.22 -17.96 9.49
N LYS A 62 -3.19 -17.16 9.19
CA LYS A 62 -2.32 -16.53 10.22
C LYS A 62 -2.60 -15.04 10.39
N LEU A 63 -2.50 -14.52 11.62
CA LEU A 63 -2.52 -13.09 11.91
C LEU A 63 -1.23 -12.65 12.63
N PHE A 64 -0.45 -11.80 11.96
CA PHE A 64 0.76 -11.20 12.52
C PHE A 64 0.47 -9.82 13.13
N VAL A 65 1.01 -9.53 14.30
CA VAL A 65 0.79 -8.24 14.99
C VAL A 65 2.00 -7.33 14.83
N ALA A 66 1.82 -6.18 14.19
CA ALA A 66 2.87 -5.20 14.03
C ALA A 66 3.06 -4.37 15.31
N SER A 67 4.19 -4.59 15.98
CA SER A 67 4.74 -3.81 17.09
C SER A 67 6.04 -3.13 16.63
N ASN A 68 5.94 -2.38 15.52
CA ASN A 68 7.07 -2.07 14.63
C ASN A 68 7.53 -0.60 14.63
N LEU A 69 7.44 0.08 15.77
CA LEU A 69 7.98 1.44 15.94
C LEU A 69 9.44 1.46 16.42
N MET A 70 10.08 2.62 16.25
CA MET A 70 11.22 3.05 17.07
C MET A 70 10.67 3.89 18.25
N PRO A 71 10.55 3.37 19.48
CA PRO A 71 9.97 4.13 20.61
C PRO A 71 10.95 5.14 21.22
N HIS A 72 10.45 6.29 21.68
CA HIS A 72 11.17 7.11 22.67
C HIS A 72 10.90 6.58 24.09
N ASN A 73 11.82 6.87 25.04
CA ASN A 73 11.85 6.32 26.41
C ASN A 73 10.50 6.32 27.16
N ALA A 74 9.62 7.30 26.90
CA ALA A 74 8.29 7.37 27.49
C ALA A 74 7.38 6.15 27.15
N LYS A 75 7.58 5.53 25.98
CA LYS A 75 6.84 4.32 25.54
C LYS A 75 7.38 3.02 26.15
N LEU A 76 8.66 2.98 26.53
CA LEU A 76 9.29 1.78 27.13
C LEU A 76 8.65 1.42 28.48
N LYS A 77 8.33 2.44 29.29
CA LYS A 77 7.81 2.31 30.66
C LYS A 77 6.54 1.45 30.78
N THR A 78 5.71 1.39 29.74
CA THR A 78 4.46 0.62 29.72
C THR A 78 4.49 -0.56 28.75
N TYR A 79 5.54 -0.70 27.92
CA TYR A 79 5.49 -1.59 26.76
C TYR A 79 5.18 -3.05 27.10
N MET A 80 5.82 -3.60 28.14
CA MET A 80 5.59 -5.00 28.53
C MET A 80 4.19 -5.24 29.10
N ALA A 81 3.58 -4.24 29.76
CA ALA A 81 2.21 -4.32 30.24
C ALA A 81 1.20 -4.20 29.09
N ASP A 82 1.47 -3.33 28.11
CA ASP A 82 0.66 -3.14 26.91
C ASP A 82 0.80 -4.32 25.91
N MET A 83 1.87 -5.11 26.03
CA MET A 83 2.10 -6.34 25.25
C MET A 83 1.50 -7.60 25.88
N GLU A 84 1.45 -7.74 27.21
CA GLU A 84 0.90 -8.94 27.89
C GLU A 84 -0.48 -9.37 27.36
N PRO A 85 -1.50 -8.49 27.21
CA PRO A 85 -2.80 -8.91 26.65
C PRO A 85 -2.71 -9.30 25.17
N VAL A 86 -1.74 -8.78 24.41
CA VAL A 86 -1.50 -9.15 23.01
C VAL A 86 -0.88 -10.54 22.92
N ILE A 87 0.09 -10.86 23.78
CA ILE A 87 0.70 -12.20 23.85
C ILE A 87 -0.33 -13.24 24.32
N ALA A 88 -1.20 -12.89 25.27
CA ALA A 88 -2.29 -13.75 25.73
C ALA A 88 -3.32 -14.10 24.65
N MET A 89 -3.40 -13.33 23.56
CA MET A 89 -4.23 -13.65 22.38
C MET A 89 -3.56 -14.65 21.41
N GLN A 90 -2.29 -15.00 21.62
CA GLN A 90 -1.52 -15.95 20.82
C GLN A 90 -1.45 -15.64 19.30
N PRO A 91 -1.02 -14.43 18.88
CA PRO A 91 -0.79 -14.13 17.47
C PRO A 91 0.34 -14.99 16.90
N ASP A 92 0.24 -15.36 15.62
CA ASP A 92 1.18 -16.28 14.95
C ASP A 92 2.63 -15.75 14.91
N ALA A 93 2.80 -14.41 14.89
CA ALA A 93 4.08 -13.73 14.99
C ALA A 93 3.89 -12.26 15.38
N LEU A 94 4.94 -11.66 15.96
CA LEU A 94 5.07 -10.22 16.07
C LEU A 94 5.97 -9.68 14.95
N ILE A 95 5.52 -8.65 14.23
CA ILE A 95 6.39 -7.88 13.33
C ILE A 95 6.99 -6.74 14.14
N MET A 96 8.28 -6.78 14.44
CA MET A 96 8.97 -5.85 15.36
C MET A 96 10.14 -5.15 14.69
N ALA A 97 10.56 -4.00 15.22
CA ALA A 97 11.61 -3.17 14.58
C ALA A 97 12.75 -2.77 15.52
N ASP A 98 12.42 -2.30 16.73
CA ASP A 98 13.42 -1.75 17.65
C ASP A 98 14.23 -2.86 18.35
N PRO A 99 15.58 -2.81 18.33
CA PRO A 99 16.41 -3.84 18.95
C PRO A 99 16.17 -4.02 20.46
N GLY A 100 15.86 -2.93 21.18
CA GLY A 100 15.59 -2.96 22.61
C GLY A 100 14.25 -3.61 22.93
N LEU A 101 13.18 -3.23 22.22
CA LEU A 101 11.87 -3.88 22.35
C LEU A 101 11.94 -5.37 21.98
N ILE A 102 12.69 -5.70 20.92
CA ILE A 102 12.93 -7.09 20.49
C ILE A 102 13.60 -7.86 21.63
N ALA A 103 14.68 -7.34 22.21
CA ALA A 103 15.35 -7.99 23.34
C ALA A 103 14.40 -8.21 24.54
N MET A 104 13.65 -7.18 24.95
CA MET A 104 12.69 -7.27 26.06
C MET A 104 11.58 -8.31 25.81
N VAL A 105 11.09 -8.44 24.57
CA VAL A 105 10.10 -9.46 24.18
C VAL A 105 10.72 -10.86 24.15
N ARG A 106 11.91 -11.02 23.57
CA ARG A 106 12.60 -12.32 23.49
C ARG A 106 13.05 -12.82 24.87
N GLU A 107 13.33 -11.93 25.82
CA GLU A 107 13.64 -12.26 27.21
C GLU A 107 12.40 -12.76 27.98
N ARG A 108 11.26 -12.05 27.89
CA ARG A 108 10.03 -12.40 28.63
C ARG A 108 9.23 -13.54 27.99
N TRP A 109 9.22 -13.62 26.66
CA TRP A 109 8.41 -14.56 25.88
C TRP A 109 9.21 -15.20 24.72
N PRO A 110 10.30 -15.95 25.00
CA PRO A 110 11.19 -16.54 23.99
C PRO A 110 10.51 -17.54 23.03
N GLN A 111 9.31 -18.01 23.34
CA GLN A 111 8.48 -18.87 22.48
C GLN A 111 7.74 -18.11 21.37
N VAL A 112 7.61 -16.79 21.47
CA VAL A 112 6.84 -15.98 20.49
C VAL A 112 7.70 -15.71 19.26
N PRO A 113 7.24 -16.07 18.04
CA PRO A 113 7.96 -15.77 16.80
C PRO A 113 8.04 -14.26 16.56
N VAL A 114 9.22 -13.79 16.15
CA VAL A 114 9.48 -12.37 15.86
C VAL A 114 10.01 -12.23 14.43
N HIS A 115 9.26 -11.49 13.62
CA HIS A 115 9.57 -11.15 12.23
C HIS A 115 10.17 -9.73 12.20
N LEU A 116 11.35 -9.57 11.62
CA LEU A 116 12.00 -8.25 11.56
C LEU A 116 11.29 -7.35 10.54
N SER A 117 10.78 -6.22 11.01
CA SER A 117 10.20 -5.14 10.21
C SER A 117 11.24 -4.46 9.32
N VAL A 118 10.82 -4.11 8.10
CA VAL A 118 11.60 -3.31 7.14
C VAL A 118 12.14 -1.98 7.69
N GLN A 119 11.56 -1.46 8.78
CA GLN A 119 12.10 -0.32 9.54
C GLN A 119 13.54 -0.52 10.04
N ALA A 120 13.96 -1.78 10.25
CA ALA A 120 15.33 -2.13 10.62
C ALA A 120 16.31 -2.04 9.43
N ASN A 121 15.82 -1.73 8.21
CA ASN A 121 16.61 -1.47 7.01
C ASN A 121 17.65 -2.56 6.68
N THR A 122 17.22 -3.83 6.65
CA THR A 122 18.12 -4.96 6.38
C THR A 122 18.36 -5.12 4.88
N VAL A 123 19.61 -4.89 4.47
CA VAL A 123 20.05 -4.78 3.07
C VAL A 123 21.23 -5.70 2.71
N ASN A 124 21.60 -6.65 3.58
CA ASN A 124 22.67 -7.62 3.31
C ASN A 124 22.56 -8.86 4.19
N TYR A 125 23.23 -9.95 3.79
CA TYR A 125 23.20 -11.24 4.51
C TYR A 125 23.83 -11.17 5.90
N ALA A 126 24.82 -10.30 6.13
CA ALA A 126 25.48 -10.18 7.44
C ALA A 126 24.49 -9.65 8.51
N ALA A 127 23.66 -8.67 8.15
CA ALA A 127 22.56 -8.20 8.98
C ALA A 127 21.48 -9.29 9.19
N VAL A 128 21.12 -10.06 8.16
CA VAL A 128 20.20 -11.21 8.31
C VAL A 128 20.75 -12.25 9.28
N LYS A 129 22.04 -12.60 9.18
CA LYS A 129 22.74 -13.53 10.09
C LYS A 129 22.81 -12.99 11.53
N PHE A 130 23.03 -11.69 11.70
CA PHE A 130 22.95 -11.02 13.01
C PHE A 130 21.55 -11.18 13.63
N TRP A 131 20.48 -10.83 12.90
CA TRP A 131 19.10 -10.98 13.41
C TRP A 131 18.70 -12.44 13.67
N LYS A 132 19.20 -13.39 12.87
CA LYS A 132 19.08 -14.83 13.16
C LYS A 132 19.74 -15.21 14.49
N SER A 133 20.93 -14.68 14.80
CA SER A 133 21.62 -14.97 16.06
C SER A 133 20.89 -14.46 17.31
N LEU A 134 19.99 -13.48 17.16
CA LEU A 134 19.07 -13.00 18.21
C LEU A 134 17.76 -13.81 18.30
N GLY A 135 17.60 -14.87 17.51
CA GLY A 135 16.46 -15.77 17.55
C GLY A 135 15.19 -15.24 16.86
N LEU A 136 15.33 -14.36 15.86
CA LEU A 136 14.23 -14.00 14.97
C LEU A 136 14.01 -15.10 13.92
N THR A 137 12.76 -15.31 13.52
CA THR A 137 12.35 -16.41 12.63
C THR A 137 12.23 -16.01 11.17
N ARG A 138 11.98 -14.72 10.91
CA ARG A 138 11.80 -14.14 9.58
C ARG A 138 12.43 -12.75 9.49
N VAL A 139 12.99 -12.38 8.33
CA VAL A 139 13.43 -11.02 8.04
C VAL A 139 12.67 -10.45 6.85
N ILE A 140 12.05 -9.28 7.04
CA ILE A 140 11.45 -8.50 5.96
C ILE A 140 12.56 -7.61 5.38
N LEU A 141 13.02 -7.97 4.19
CA LEU A 141 14.12 -7.30 3.49
C LEU A 141 13.73 -5.89 3.04
N SER A 142 14.73 -5.01 2.87
CA SER A 142 14.45 -3.66 2.38
C SER A 142 14.04 -3.63 0.91
N ARG A 143 13.27 -2.60 0.57
CA ARG A 143 12.70 -2.39 -0.77
C ARG A 143 13.67 -1.67 -1.73
N GLU A 144 14.86 -1.35 -1.25
CA GLU A 144 15.94 -0.75 -2.03
C GLU A 144 16.87 -1.82 -2.68
N LEU A 145 16.56 -3.11 -2.49
CA LEU A 145 17.32 -4.24 -3.04
C LEU A 145 16.80 -4.67 -4.43
N SER A 146 17.72 -5.11 -5.27
CA SER A 146 17.45 -5.80 -6.53
C SER A 146 17.19 -7.29 -6.35
N LEU A 147 16.64 -7.94 -7.38
CA LEU A 147 16.37 -9.38 -7.35
C LEU A 147 17.66 -10.21 -7.19
N ASP A 148 18.78 -9.73 -7.73
CA ASP A 148 20.09 -10.40 -7.67
C ASP A 148 20.68 -10.33 -6.24
N GLU A 149 20.56 -9.17 -5.57
CA GLU A 149 20.97 -9.02 -4.16
C GLU A 149 20.07 -9.82 -3.21
N ILE A 150 18.77 -9.92 -3.52
CA ILE A 150 17.82 -10.77 -2.77
C ILE A 150 18.17 -12.26 -2.95
N GLU A 151 18.60 -12.65 -4.13
CA GLU A 151 19.07 -14.01 -4.45
C GLU A 151 20.39 -14.35 -3.73
N GLU A 152 21.37 -13.44 -3.68
CA GLU A 152 22.57 -13.58 -2.85
C GLU A 152 22.22 -13.72 -1.36
N ILE A 153 21.37 -12.85 -0.82
CA ILE A 153 20.96 -12.89 0.59
C ILE A 153 20.23 -14.21 0.92
N ARG A 154 19.42 -14.73 -0.01
CA ARG A 154 18.76 -16.03 0.11
C ARG A 154 19.74 -17.19 0.16
N GLN A 155 20.74 -17.20 -0.72
CA GLN A 155 21.76 -18.25 -0.80
C GLN A 155 22.67 -18.26 0.43
N GLU A 156 23.06 -17.07 0.93
CA GLU A 156 23.89 -16.92 2.13
C GLU A 156 23.14 -17.22 3.45
N CYS A 157 21.80 -17.19 3.44
CA CYS A 157 20.95 -17.36 4.63
C CYS A 157 19.84 -18.42 4.43
N PRO A 158 20.15 -19.69 4.09
CA PRO A 158 19.14 -20.65 3.62
C PRO A 158 18.07 -20.99 4.65
N ASP A 159 18.44 -21.21 5.92
CA ASP A 159 17.52 -21.52 7.02
C ASP A 159 17.11 -20.28 7.83
N MET A 160 16.58 -19.26 7.15
CA MET A 160 15.90 -18.07 7.72
C MET A 160 14.71 -17.76 6.80
N GLU A 161 13.51 -17.45 7.32
CA GLU A 161 12.44 -17.02 6.42
C GLU A 161 12.71 -15.61 5.86
N LEU A 162 12.58 -15.43 4.55
CA LEU A 162 12.73 -14.13 3.89
C LEU A 162 11.38 -13.64 3.36
N GLU A 163 11.09 -12.37 3.62
CA GLU A 163 9.85 -11.70 3.18
C GLU A 163 10.19 -10.41 2.43
N VAL A 164 9.50 -10.18 1.31
CA VAL A 164 9.69 -9.00 0.45
C VAL A 164 8.37 -8.32 0.17
N PHE A 165 8.37 -7.00 -0.03
CA PHE A 165 7.18 -6.31 -0.54
C PHE A 165 7.10 -6.47 -2.05
N VAL A 166 5.92 -6.82 -2.56
CA VAL A 166 5.65 -6.90 -4.01
C VAL A 166 4.68 -5.82 -4.49
N HIS A 167 3.96 -5.16 -3.58
CA HIS A 167 2.99 -4.14 -3.95
C HIS A 167 2.79 -3.06 -2.88
N GLY A 168 2.46 -1.84 -3.33
CA GLY A 168 2.04 -0.73 -2.47
C GLY A 168 3.08 0.38 -2.30
N ALA A 169 2.81 1.33 -1.40
CA ALA A 169 3.52 2.62 -1.35
C ALA A 169 5.03 2.50 -1.07
N LEU A 170 5.88 2.85 -2.06
CA LEU A 170 7.30 3.11 -1.83
C LEU A 170 7.51 4.37 -0.96
N CYS A 171 8.71 4.51 -0.41
CA CYS A 171 9.13 5.67 0.37
C CYS A 171 10.27 6.40 -0.34
N ILE A 172 10.25 7.74 -0.30
CA ILE A 172 11.29 8.61 -0.90
C ILE A 172 12.62 8.54 -0.12
N ALA A 173 12.55 8.24 1.19
CA ALA A 173 13.71 8.06 2.05
C ALA A 173 13.80 6.61 2.55
N TYR A 174 15.05 6.14 2.79
CA TYR A 174 15.42 4.82 3.33
C TYR A 174 14.37 4.28 4.31
N SER A 175 13.79 3.13 3.96
CA SER A 175 12.45 2.68 4.33
C SER A 175 12.01 2.91 5.79
N GLY A 176 11.57 4.13 6.12
CA GLY A 176 11.05 4.54 7.42
C GLY A 176 11.47 5.93 7.88
N ARG A 177 12.70 6.36 7.56
CA ARG A 177 13.36 7.58 8.09
C ARG A 177 12.88 8.87 7.39
N CYS A 178 11.57 9.04 7.28
CA CYS A 178 10.93 10.16 6.59
C CYS A 178 10.90 11.42 7.47
N LEU A 179 11.93 12.27 7.34
CA LEU A 179 12.04 13.54 8.07
C LEU A 179 10.90 14.52 7.77
N LEU A 180 10.29 14.47 6.57
CA LEU A 180 9.23 15.39 6.13
C LEU A 180 8.06 15.46 7.13
N SER A 181 7.63 14.33 7.69
CA SER A 181 6.54 14.28 8.69
C SER A 181 6.96 14.85 10.04
N GLY A 182 8.23 14.73 10.42
CA GLY A 182 8.77 15.39 11.62
C GLY A 182 8.86 16.90 11.43
N TYR A 183 9.34 17.34 10.26
CA TYR A 183 9.58 18.73 9.92
C TYR A 183 8.27 19.52 9.75
N PHE A 184 7.42 19.14 8.80
CA PHE A 184 6.21 19.90 8.46
C PHE A 184 5.09 19.80 9.50
N ASN A 185 5.09 18.78 10.36
CA ASN A 185 3.93 18.42 11.18
C ASN A 185 4.24 18.20 12.66
N HIS A 186 5.52 18.26 13.06
CA HIS A 186 5.99 17.84 14.40
C HIS A 186 5.52 16.41 14.77
N ARG A 187 5.32 15.55 13.77
CA ARG A 187 4.80 14.18 13.88
C ARG A 187 5.82 13.19 13.35
N ASP A 188 6.67 12.71 14.25
CA ASP A 188 7.70 11.74 13.91
C ASP A 188 7.12 10.51 13.18
N ALA A 189 7.67 10.23 12.00
CA ALA A 189 7.33 9.07 11.19
C ALA A 189 7.74 7.77 11.86
N ASN A 190 8.88 7.74 12.55
CA ASN A 190 9.43 6.57 13.26
C ASN A 190 8.58 6.18 14.49
N GLN A 191 7.82 7.14 15.05
CA GLN A 191 6.78 6.91 16.06
C GLN A 191 5.43 6.45 15.49
N GLY A 192 5.34 6.19 14.18
CA GLY A 192 4.10 5.78 13.51
C GLY A 192 3.07 6.88 13.35
N THR A 193 3.43 8.13 13.68
CA THR A 193 2.57 9.30 13.47
C THR A 193 2.73 9.93 12.09
N CYS A 194 3.50 9.27 11.21
CA CYS A 194 3.68 9.60 9.80
C CYS A 194 2.36 10.01 9.14
N THR A 195 2.24 11.28 8.76
CA THR A 195 1.05 11.78 8.05
C THR A 195 1.03 11.43 6.57
N ASN A 196 2.09 10.78 6.08
CA ASN A 196 2.41 10.59 4.66
C ASN A 196 2.58 11.96 3.96
N SER A 197 3.38 12.88 4.52
CA SER A 197 3.58 14.24 3.99
C SER A 197 4.04 14.25 2.53
N CYS A 198 4.87 13.28 2.11
CA CYS A 198 5.21 13.02 0.70
C CYS A 198 4.01 12.64 -0.21
N ARG A 199 2.78 12.75 0.28
CA ARG A 199 1.52 12.47 -0.42
C ARG A 199 0.45 13.57 -0.22
N TRP A 200 0.83 14.75 0.30
CA TRP A 200 -0.02 15.96 0.50
C TRP A 200 0.11 16.97 -0.66
N ASP A 201 -0.68 18.07 -0.69
CA ASP A 201 -0.98 18.91 -1.90
C ASP A 201 -0.52 20.42 -1.75
N TYR A 202 0.28 20.99 -2.69
CA TYR A 202 1.67 21.43 -2.30
C TYR A 202 2.70 22.15 -3.38
N LYS A 203 3.15 23.47 -3.44
CA LYS A 203 4.11 24.16 -4.49
C LYS A 203 5.57 24.51 -3.99
N MET A 204 6.16 25.69 -4.35
CA MET A 204 7.43 25.92 -5.10
C MET A 204 7.52 27.38 -5.68
N ASP A 205 8.62 27.79 -6.38
CA ASP A 205 8.89 29.17 -6.92
C ASP A 205 9.62 29.22 -8.31
N ASN A 206 9.70 30.41 -8.95
CA ASN A 206 9.91 30.67 -10.40
C ASN A 206 11.36 31.04 -10.83
N ALA A 207 11.82 30.55 -12.00
CA ALA A 207 13.15 30.84 -12.56
C ALA A 207 13.19 30.83 -14.10
N GLU A 208 14.26 31.38 -14.70
CA GLU A 208 14.57 31.33 -16.13
C GLU A 208 16.06 30.94 -16.35
N GLU A 209 16.36 30.33 -17.50
CA GLU A 209 17.71 29.81 -17.84
C GLU A 209 18.39 30.72 -18.87
N ASN A 210 19.67 31.03 -18.67
CA ASN A 210 20.39 31.96 -19.54
C ASN A 210 21.16 31.26 -20.69
N GLY A 211 21.65 32.05 -21.66
CA GLY A 211 22.37 31.55 -22.84
C GLY A 211 23.72 30.88 -22.60
N ALA A 212 24.12 30.62 -21.35
CA ALA A 212 25.30 29.84 -20.97
C ALA A 212 24.96 28.56 -20.19
N GLY A 213 23.67 28.30 -19.90
CA GLY A 213 23.23 27.16 -19.08
C GLY A 213 23.24 27.40 -17.56
N ASP A 214 23.47 28.64 -17.12
CA ASP A 214 23.26 29.01 -15.72
C ASP A 214 21.78 29.34 -15.48
N ILE A 215 21.15 28.65 -14.51
CA ILE A 215 19.84 29.02 -13.99
C ILE A 215 19.99 30.34 -13.23
N GLN A 216 19.37 31.41 -13.72
CA GLN A 216 19.48 32.72 -13.08
C GLN A 216 18.18 33.17 -12.43
N LYS A 217 18.32 33.62 -11.18
CA LYS A 217 17.23 34.14 -10.38
C LYS A 217 16.79 35.48 -10.97
N ILE A 218 15.54 35.56 -11.43
CA ILE A 218 14.94 36.82 -11.86
C ILE A 218 14.76 37.70 -10.62
N ASP A 219 15.26 38.94 -10.65
CA ASP A 219 15.36 39.75 -9.43
C ASP A 219 14.01 40.38 -9.05
N PHE A 220 13.26 39.64 -8.22
CA PHE A 220 11.94 40.03 -7.70
C PHE A 220 11.97 40.00 -6.16
N ASP A 221 11.78 41.18 -5.57
CA ASP A 221 11.99 41.46 -4.14
C ASP A 221 10.82 40.93 -3.27
N PHE A 222 10.98 39.70 -2.79
CA PHE A 222 10.00 38.97 -1.97
C PHE A 222 9.89 39.56 -0.54
N ASP A 223 11.00 40.00 0.04
CA ASP A 223 11.06 40.51 1.41
C ASP A 223 10.29 41.84 1.57
N LYS A 224 10.36 42.71 0.57
CA LYS A 224 9.66 44.02 0.54
C LYS A 224 8.15 43.91 0.37
N ALA A 225 7.65 42.79 -0.16
CA ALA A 225 6.23 42.47 -0.15
C ALA A 225 5.79 41.98 1.25
N LEU A 226 6.59 41.08 1.86
CA LEU A 226 6.30 40.51 3.17
C LEU A 226 6.33 41.56 4.30
N SER A 227 7.16 42.61 4.18
CA SER A 227 7.32 43.65 5.19
C SER A 227 6.10 44.57 5.40
N GLN A 228 5.02 44.41 4.62
CA GLN A 228 3.80 45.23 4.75
C GLN A 228 2.66 44.55 5.53
N SER A 229 2.74 43.23 5.76
CA SER A 229 1.75 42.48 6.54
C SER A 229 2.23 42.27 7.98
N ALA A 230 1.58 42.92 8.95
CA ALA A 230 1.88 42.74 10.37
C ALA A 230 1.48 41.33 10.84
N LEU A 231 2.47 40.45 11.00
CA LEU A 231 2.29 39.08 11.48
C LEU A 231 2.24 39.02 13.00
N SER A 232 1.02 39.04 13.55
CA SER A 232 0.76 38.61 14.93
C SER A 232 -0.61 37.94 15.04
N ASP A 233 -0.62 36.81 15.73
CA ASP A 233 -1.77 36.00 16.15
C ASP A 233 -2.61 35.32 15.02
N CYS A 234 -3.54 34.46 15.45
CA CYS A 234 -3.99 33.31 14.68
C CYS A 234 -5.28 33.55 13.88
N GLY A 235 -5.14 33.60 12.55
CA GLY A 235 -6.24 33.39 11.59
C GLY A 235 -6.90 34.67 11.05
N GLY A 236 -7.09 34.74 9.73
CA GLY A 236 -7.97 35.73 9.10
C GLY A 236 -7.50 36.42 7.80
N GLN A 237 -6.30 36.14 7.27
CA GLN A 237 -5.80 36.79 6.04
C GLN A 237 -6.07 36.00 4.74
N ALA A 238 -6.06 36.70 3.60
CA ALA A 238 -6.35 36.17 2.27
C ALA A 238 -5.09 35.74 1.49
N ARG A 239 -5.27 34.83 0.52
CA ARG A 239 -4.20 34.15 -0.23
C ARG A 239 -3.45 35.08 -1.21
N HIS A 240 -2.16 34.80 -1.42
CA HIS A 240 -1.24 35.61 -2.24
C HIS A 240 -1.13 35.11 -3.71
N PRO A 241 -1.14 35.98 -4.75
CA PRO A 241 -1.23 35.56 -6.16
C PRO A 241 -0.01 34.83 -6.76
N MET A 242 1.12 34.75 -6.05
CA MET A 242 2.28 33.98 -6.53
C MET A 242 2.14 32.48 -6.29
N ALA A 243 1.25 32.07 -5.39
CA ALA A 243 0.92 30.68 -5.04
C ALA A 243 0.17 29.91 -6.14
N ASP A 244 0.31 30.31 -7.41
CA ASP A 244 -0.45 29.83 -8.59
C ASP A 244 0.39 29.60 -9.85
N ARG A 245 1.72 29.75 -9.79
CA ARG A 245 2.65 29.43 -10.89
C ARG A 245 3.03 27.94 -10.96
N VAL A 246 3.70 27.51 -12.03
CA VAL A 246 4.08 26.10 -12.28
C VAL A 246 5.58 25.99 -12.54
N TYR A 247 6.21 24.99 -11.93
CA TYR A 247 7.66 24.83 -11.94
C TYR A 247 8.06 23.36 -11.65
N VAL A 248 9.34 23.04 -11.86
CA VAL A 248 9.87 21.67 -11.93
C VAL A 248 11.27 21.55 -11.33
N ILE A 249 11.59 20.39 -10.76
CA ILE A 249 12.97 19.97 -10.44
C ILE A 249 13.37 18.84 -11.40
N ALA A 250 14.56 18.90 -11.96
CA ALA A 250 15.12 17.83 -12.78
C ALA A 250 16.41 17.30 -12.15
N ARG A 251 16.90 16.15 -12.62
CA ARG A 251 18.26 15.70 -12.28
C ARG A 251 19.26 16.38 -13.22
N GLN A 252 20.42 16.77 -12.69
CA GLN A 252 21.48 17.43 -13.47
C GLN A 252 22.06 16.52 -14.58
N ASP A 253 21.94 15.20 -14.45
CA ASP A 253 22.37 14.22 -15.45
C ASP A 253 21.25 13.78 -16.41
N HIS A 254 19.97 14.02 -16.07
CA HIS A 254 18.79 13.73 -16.88
C HIS A 254 17.82 14.93 -16.85
N PRO A 255 18.17 16.06 -17.52
CA PRO A 255 17.37 17.30 -17.44
C PRO A 255 15.99 17.16 -18.11
N GLU A 256 15.81 16.18 -19.01
CA GLU A 256 14.50 15.85 -19.59
C GLU A 256 13.48 15.33 -18.55
N GLU A 257 13.94 14.76 -17.43
CA GLU A 257 13.08 14.15 -16.40
C GLU A 257 12.56 15.20 -15.39
N LEU A 258 11.70 16.09 -15.90
CA LEU A 258 11.05 17.15 -15.13
C LEU A 258 10.05 16.60 -14.09
N MET A 259 10.33 16.79 -12.80
CA MET A 259 9.46 16.45 -11.67
C MET A 259 8.75 17.71 -11.11
N PRO A 260 7.43 17.87 -11.25
CA PRO A 260 6.71 19.10 -10.88
C PRO A 260 6.36 19.23 -9.39
N VAL A 261 5.95 20.44 -8.99
CA VAL A 261 5.49 20.80 -7.63
C VAL A 261 4.36 21.88 -7.76
N MET A 262 3.17 21.69 -7.13
CA MET A 262 1.82 22.21 -7.51
C MET A 262 0.81 22.38 -6.32
N GLU A 263 -0.01 23.44 -6.20
CA GLU A 263 -0.46 23.96 -4.87
C GLU A 263 -1.83 24.60 -4.81
N ASP A 264 -2.23 24.71 -3.55
CA ASP A 264 -3.42 25.28 -2.96
C ASP A 264 -3.08 25.81 -1.54
N GLU A 265 -4.07 25.93 -0.68
CA GLU A 265 -3.91 26.44 0.68
C GLU A 265 -3.25 25.46 1.69
N HIS A 266 -2.53 24.41 1.23
CA HIS A 266 -2.10 23.29 2.08
C HIS A 266 -0.58 22.87 2.06
N GLY A 267 0.34 23.41 1.21
CA GLY A 267 1.83 23.32 1.42
C GLY A 267 2.80 23.19 0.20
N THR A 268 3.75 22.22 0.13
CA THR A 268 4.94 22.12 -0.80
C THR A 268 5.35 20.66 -1.26
N TYR A 269 5.33 20.25 -2.56
CA TYR A 269 5.21 18.80 -3.03
C TYR A 269 6.50 17.98 -2.94
N ILE A 270 7.34 18.08 -3.98
CA ILE A 270 8.69 17.53 -4.15
C ILE A 270 8.78 15.98 -4.20
N MET A 271 9.42 15.48 -5.27
CA MET A 271 9.87 14.10 -5.52
C MET A 271 8.79 13.00 -5.66
N ASN A 272 8.80 12.29 -6.79
CA ASN A 272 7.81 11.26 -7.10
C ASN A 272 8.18 9.88 -6.51
N SER A 273 7.43 9.41 -5.50
CA SER A 273 7.37 7.99 -5.15
C SER A 273 6.15 7.32 -5.78
N LYS A 274 6.39 6.60 -6.88
CA LYS A 274 5.46 5.62 -7.48
C LYS A 274 5.03 4.58 -6.45
N ASP A 275 3.88 3.93 -6.65
CA ASP A 275 3.55 2.71 -5.88
C ASP A 275 4.32 1.52 -6.50
N LEU A 276 4.71 0.55 -5.68
CA LEU A 276 5.36 -0.69 -6.10
C LEU A 276 4.34 -1.62 -6.78
N ARG A 277 4.73 -2.28 -7.87
CA ARG A 277 4.06 -3.41 -8.52
C ARG A 277 5.12 -4.35 -9.10
N ALA A 278 5.19 -5.54 -8.54
CA ALA A 278 6.13 -6.59 -8.92
C ALA A 278 5.40 -7.94 -9.12
N VAL A 279 4.18 -7.90 -9.67
CA VAL A 279 3.39 -9.10 -9.99
C VAL A 279 4.05 -9.89 -11.11
N GLU A 280 4.68 -9.17 -12.04
CA GLU A 280 5.55 -9.68 -13.11
C GLU A 280 6.79 -10.45 -12.59
N HIS A 281 7.26 -10.16 -11.37
CA HIS A 281 8.44 -10.81 -10.77
C HIS A 281 8.11 -11.95 -9.79
N VAL A 282 6.82 -12.25 -9.56
CA VAL A 282 6.37 -13.32 -8.62
C VAL A 282 7.02 -14.67 -8.94
N GLU A 283 7.14 -15.01 -10.23
CA GLU A 283 7.74 -16.27 -10.66
C GLU A 283 9.25 -16.33 -10.37
N ARG A 284 9.99 -15.22 -10.53
CA ARG A 284 11.41 -15.16 -10.15
C ARG A 284 11.60 -15.19 -8.62
N LEU A 285 10.77 -14.47 -7.86
CA LEU A 285 10.81 -14.49 -6.39
C LEU A 285 10.51 -15.88 -5.80
N ALA A 286 9.56 -16.62 -6.40
CA ALA A 286 9.26 -17.99 -6.01
C ALA A 286 10.34 -19.00 -6.45
N LYS A 287 11.03 -18.77 -7.58
CA LYS A 287 12.22 -19.52 -8.00
C LYS A 287 13.42 -19.32 -7.06
N ILE A 288 13.65 -18.08 -6.62
CA ILE A 288 14.67 -17.74 -5.60
C ILE A 288 14.37 -18.48 -4.29
N GLY A 289 13.10 -18.72 -3.96
CA GLY A 289 12.70 -19.36 -2.71
C GLY A 289 12.51 -18.35 -1.58
N ILE A 290 11.90 -17.21 -1.88
CA ILE A 290 11.38 -16.28 -0.88
C ILE A 290 10.16 -16.91 -0.20
N ASP A 291 10.07 -16.76 1.13
CA ASP A 291 9.07 -17.45 1.95
C ASP A 291 7.72 -16.71 2.00
N SER A 292 7.73 -15.38 1.88
CA SER A 292 6.51 -14.55 1.89
C SER A 292 6.56 -13.34 0.96
N LEU A 293 5.46 -13.10 0.26
CA LEU A 293 5.24 -11.92 -0.59
C LEU A 293 4.22 -10.99 0.09
N LYS A 294 4.61 -9.72 0.29
CA LYS A 294 3.86 -8.76 1.11
C LYS A 294 3.25 -7.62 0.30
N VAL A 295 2.00 -7.28 0.61
CA VAL A 295 1.29 -6.09 0.11
C VAL A 295 1.22 -5.02 1.19
N GLU A 296 1.68 -3.79 0.93
CA GLU A 296 1.48 -2.64 1.83
C GLU A 296 0.25 -1.81 1.44
N GLY A 297 -0.68 -1.67 2.37
CA GLY A 297 -1.92 -0.95 2.09
C GLY A 297 -2.93 -0.86 3.24
N ARG A 298 -2.51 -0.85 4.51
CA ARG A 298 -3.47 -0.87 5.66
C ARG A 298 -4.50 0.26 5.61
N THR A 299 -4.14 1.40 5.01
CA THR A 299 -4.99 2.58 4.82
C THR A 299 -5.75 2.62 3.48
N LYS A 300 -5.56 1.66 2.57
CA LYS A 300 -6.28 1.58 1.28
C LYS A 300 -7.70 1.01 1.49
N SER A 301 -8.52 1.00 0.44
CA SER A 301 -9.92 0.52 0.46
C SER A 301 -10.01 -1.02 0.56
N ILE A 302 -11.22 -1.53 0.85
CA ILE A 302 -11.48 -2.98 0.83
C ILE A 302 -11.32 -3.57 -0.59
N TYR A 303 -11.71 -2.82 -1.63
CA TYR A 303 -11.47 -3.14 -3.04
C TYR A 303 -9.98 -3.33 -3.38
N TYR A 304 -9.11 -2.47 -2.84
CA TYR A 304 -7.66 -2.61 -3.01
C TYR A 304 -7.14 -3.91 -2.39
N VAL A 305 -7.59 -4.26 -1.19
CA VAL A 305 -7.22 -5.51 -0.51
C VAL A 305 -7.73 -6.73 -1.29
N ALA A 306 -8.98 -6.72 -1.74
CA ALA A 306 -9.58 -7.79 -2.54
C ALA A 306 -8.84 -8.02 -3.87
N ARG A 307 -8.62 -6.97 -4.67
CA ARG A 307 -7.96 -7.10 -5.98
C ARG A 307 -6.48 -7.45 -5.87
N THR A 308 -5.76 -6.89 -4.90
CA THR A 308 -4.35 -7.27 -4.69
C THR A 308 -4.23 -8.70 -4.20
N ALA A 309 -5.11 -9.16 -3.31
CA ALA A 309 -5.16 -10.57 -2.91
C ALA A 309 -5.40 -11.48 -4.13
N GLN A 310 -6.47 -11.23 -4.90
CA GLN A 310 -6.86 -12.01 -6.08
C GLN A 310 -5.73 -12.08 -7.12
N VAL A 311 -5.13 -10.94 -7.47
CA VAL A 311 -4.10 -10.87 -8.50
C VAL A 311 -2.80 -11.57 -8.08
N TYR A 312 -2.31 -11.33 -6.86
CA TYR A 312 -1.07 -11.96 -6.42
C TYR A 312 -1.26 -13.46 -6.11
N ARG A 313 -2.44 -13.89 -5.64
CA ARG A 313 -2.77 -15.31 -5.50
C ARG A 313 -2.69 -16.02 -6.85
N GLN A 314 -3.37 -15.48 -7.87
CA GLN A 314 -3.34 -16.00 -9.23
C GLN A 314 -1.90 -16.06 -9.79
N ALA A 315 -1.10 -14.99 -9.63
CA ALA A 315 0.29 -14.97 -10.09
C ALA A 315 1.17 -16.05 -9.42
N ILE A 316 0.99 -16.30 -8.12
CA ILE A 316 1.71 -17.37 -7.40
C ILE A 316 1.23 -18.74 -7.90
N ASP A 317 -0.07 -18.93 -8.07
CA ASP A 317 -0.64 -20.22 -8.50
C ASP A 317 -0.35 -20.54 -9.97
N ASP A 318 -0.13 -19.52 -10.80
CA ASP A 318 0.40 -19.65 -12.17
C ASP A 318 1.89 -20.07 -12.14
N ALA A 319 2.72 -19.36 -11.38
CA ALA A 319 4.16 -19.64 -11.25
C ALA A 319 4.44 -21.05 -10.69
N VAL A 320 3.76 -21.44 -9.61
CA VAL A 320 3.94 -22.75 -8.96
C VAL A 320 3.48 -23.90 -9.85
N ALA A 321 2.50 -23.66 -10.72
CA ALA A 321 2.04 -24.62 -11.72
C ALA A 321 2.84 -24.60 -13.03
N GLY A 322 3.83 -23.70 -13.18
CA GLY A 322 4.62 -23.53 -14.40
C GLY A 322 3.83 -22.97 -15.59
N ARG A 323 2.74 -22.21 -15.33
CA ARG A 323 2.00 -21.49 -16.37
C ARG A 323 2.73 -20.19 -16.73
N PRO A 324 2.69 -19.74 -18.00
CA PRO A 324 3.28 -18.46 -18.40
C PRO A 324 2.55 -17.29 -17.71
N PHE A 325 3.26 -16.19 -17.49
CA PHE A 325 2.72 -15.01 -16.82
C PHE A 325 1.50 -14.43 -17.55
N ASN A 326 0.40 -14.22 -16.83
CA ASN A 326 -0.82 -13.62 -17.36
C ASN A 326 -0.73 -12.09 -17.31
N TYR A 327 -0.37 -11.47 -18.43
CA TYR A 327 -0.28 -10.00 -18.58
C TYR A 327 -1.58 -9.24 -18.26
N GLY A 328 -2.75 -9.89 -18.28
CA GLY A 328 -4.01 -9.28 -17.82
C GLY A 328 -4.00 -8.88 -16.33
N LEU A 329 -3.15 -9.52 -15.53
CA LEU A 329 -2.95 -9.18 -14.12
C LEU A 329 -2.35 -7.79 -13.90
N LEU A 330 -1.67 -7.22 -14.90
CA LEU A 330 -1.14 -5.84 -14.84
C LEU A 330 -2.28 -4.83 -14.88
N GLY A 331 -3.16 -4.91 -15.89
CA GLY A 331 -4.33 -4.03 -16.03
C GLY A 331 -5.32 -4.15 -14.87
N ALA A 332 -5.47 -5.35 -14.29
CA ALA A 332 -6.28 -5.58 -13.09
C ALA A 332 -5.79 -4.82 -11.84
N LEU A 333 -4.49 -4.46 -11.78
CA LEU A 333 -3.90 -3.59 -10.75
C LEU A 333 -3.90 -2.12 -11.16
N ASP A 334 -3.74 -1.80 -12.45
CA ASP A 334 -3.76 -0.41 -12.95
C ASP A 334 -5.13 0.27 -12.71
N ALA A 335 -6.20 -0.52 -12.53
CA ALA A 335 -7.53 -0.11 -12.04
C ALA A 335 -7.58 0.37 -10.56
N LEU A 336 -6.48 0.25 -9.81
CA LEU A 336 -6.39 0.66 -8.40
C LEU A 336 -5.86 2.08 -8.27
N ALA A 337 -6.35 2.82 -7.25
CA ALA A 337 -5.84 4.15 -6.93
C ALA A 337 -4.34 4.12 -6.55
N ASN A 338 -3.49 4.51 -7.49
CA ASN A 338 -2.03 4.46 -7.44
C ASN A 338 -1.41 5.84 -7.81
N ARG A 339 -0.08 5.93 -7.96
CA ARG A 339 0.66 7.17 -8.30
C ARG A 339 1.63 6.95 -9.48
N GLY A 340 1.19 6.17 -10.46
CA GLY A 340 2.08 5.41 -11.33
C GLY A 340 2.65 4.19 -10.59
N TYR A 341 3.01 3.17 -11.38
CA TYR A 341 3.62 1.93 -10.90
C TYR A 341 5.08 1.79 -11.35
N THR A 342 5.84 1.00 -10.58
CA THR A 342 7.21 0.55 -10.86
C THR A 342 7.47 -0.75 -10.11
N ASP A 343 8.35 -1.59 -10.64
CA ASP A 343 8.98 -2.72 -9.96
C ASP A 343 9.94 -2.29 -8.81
N GLY A 344 10.38 -1.03 -8.82
CA GLY A 344 11.12 -0.39 -7.73
C GLY A 344 12.63 -0.43 -7.96
N PHE A 345 13.30 -1.33 -7.26
CA PHE A 345 14.75 -1.56 -7.40
C PHE A 345 15.06 -2.97 -7.94
N TYR A 346 14.01 -3.77 -8.22
CA TYR A 346 14.09 -5.16 -8.65
C TYR A 346 14.84 -5.33 -9.97
N GLU A 347 14.58 -4.48 -10.96
CA GLU A 347 15.44 -4.26 -12.12
C GLU A 347 16.07 -2.86 -12.06
N ARG A 348 17.40 -2.78 -11.88
CA ARG A 348 18.10 -1.49 -11.83
C ARG A 348 18.20 -0.77 -13.20
N HIS A 349 17.99 -1.51 -14.29
CA HIS A 349 17.96 -0.99 -15.66
C HIS A 349 16.98 -1.82 -16.50
N HIS A 350 15.86 -1.22 -16.94
CA HIS A 350 15.01 -1.87 -17.94
C HIS A 350 15.66 -1.80 -19.33
N THR A 351 15.50 -2.87 -20.10
CA THR A 351 15.87 -2.88 -21.53
C THR A 351 14.91 -2.02 -22.35
N HIS A 352 15.37 -1.55 -23.52
CA HIS A 352 14.55 -0.75 -24.45
C HIS A 352 13.28 -1.48 -24.92
N GLU A 353 13.28 -2.81 -24.93
CA GLU A 353 12.10 -3.62 -25.29
C GLU A 353 11.02 -3.54 -24.20
N GLN A 354 11.38 -3.63 -22.92
CA GLN A 354 10.46 -3.47 -21.79
C GLN A 354 9.87 -2.04 -21.73
N GLN A 355 10.64 -1.01 -22.10
CA GLN A 355 10.13 0.37 -22.17
C GLN A 355 8.99 0.53 -23.18
N ASN A 356 9.01 -0.21 -24.30
CA ASN A 356 7.93 -0.20 -25.28
C ASN A 356 6.67 -0.89 -24.75
N TYR A 357 6.77 -1.95 -23.94
CA TYR A 357 5.61 -2.52 -23.25
C TYR A 357 5.05 -1.57 -22.18
N LEU A 358 5.91 -0.92 -21.40
CA LEU A 358 5.50 0.07 -20.38
C LEU A 358 4.78 1.30 -20.98
N ARG A 359 5.04 1.65 -22.24
CA ARG A 359 4.32 2.71 -22.98
C ARG A 359 3.21 2.18 -23.91
N GLY A 360 3.17 0.88 -24.18
CA GLY A 360 2.36 0.27 -25.23
C GLY A 360 1.17 -0.58 -24.75
N HIS A 361 0.88 -0.61 -23.44
CA HIS A 361 -0.33 -1.27 -22.96
C HIS A 361 -1.59 -0.57 -23.47
N SER A 362 -2.47 -1.36 -24.10
CA SER A 362 -3.66 -0.89 -24.82
C SER A 362 -4.54 0.07 -24.01
N GLU A 363 -5.04 1.11 -24.68
CA GLU A 363 -5.96 2.11 -24.11
C GLU A 363 -7.33 1.52 -23.67
N SER A 364 -7.58 0.24 -23.95
CA SER A 364 -8.88 -0.44 -23.92
C SER A 364 -9.20 -1.25 -22.65
N THR A 365 -8.41 -1.15 -21.58
CA THR A 365 -8.65 -1.92 -20.33
C THR A 365 -8.43 -1.10 -19.05
N ARG A 366 -8.77 0.20 -19.06
CA ARG A 366 -8.97 0.92 -17.79
C ARG A 366 -10.25 0.44 -17.14
N GLN A 367 -10.25 0.34 -15.81
CA GLN A 367 -11.45 0.05 -15.04
C GLN A 367 -11.62 1.03 -13.88
N GLN A 368 -12.86 1.31 -13.51
CA GLN A 368 -13.25 2.13 -12.37
C GLN A 368 -14.04 1.30 -11.37
N TYR A 369 -13.66 1.32 -10.08
CA TYR A 369 -14.48 0.74 -9.03
C TYR A 369 -15.79 1.51 -8.84
N VAL A 370 -16.95 0.85 -8.89
CA VAL A 370 -18.27 1.54 -8.91
C VAL A 370 -19.25 1.13 -7.80
N GLY A 371 -19.15 -0.06 -7.19
CA GLY A 371 -20.08 -0.44 -6.10
C GLY A 371 -19.78 -1.76 -5.38
N ASP A 372 -20.33 -1.91 -4.18
CA ASP A 372 -20.33 -3.16 -3.38
C ASP A 372 -21.68 -3.90 -3.56
N ILE A 373 -21.66 -5.23 -3.72
CA ILE A 373 -22.89 -6.06 -3.77
C ILE A 373 -23.33 -6.41 -2.35
N LEU A 374 -24.45 -5.84 -1.92
CA LEU A 374 -25.00 -6.07 -0.58
C LEU A 374 -25.78 -7.37 -0.46
N SER A 375 -26.61 -7.69 -1.46
CA SER A 375 -27.44 -8.89 -1.48
C SER A 375 -27.82 -9.29 -2.91
N CYS A 376 -28.20 -10.56 -3.10
CA CYS A 376 -28.74 -11.10 -4.35
C CYS A 376 -30.06 -11.80 -4.04
N ALA A 377 -31.17 -11.38 -4.66
CA ALA A 377 -32.50 -11.94 -4.45
C ALA A 377 -33.39 -11.76 -5.68
N GLY A 378 -34.20 -12.77 -6.02
CA GLY A 378 -35.18 -12.68 -7.11
C GLY A 378 -34.59 -12.40 -8.52
N GLY A 379 -33.30 -12.71 -8.74
CA GLY A 379 -32.59 -12.39 -9.98
C GLY A 379 -32.04 -10.96 -10.07
N TYR A 380 -32.04 -10.21 -8.96
CA TYR A 380 -31.46 -8.87 -8.85
C TYR A 380 -30.41 -8.82 -7.72
N ALA A 381 -29.39 -8.00 -7.91
CA ALA A 381 -28.42 -7.64 -6.89
C ALA A 381 -28.66 -6.21 -6.39
N GLU A 382 -28.72 -6.01 -5.06
CA GLU A 382 -28.71 -4.68 -4.46
C GLU A 382 -27.26 -4.18 -4.36
N ILE A 383 -26.97 -3.03 -4.98
CA ILE A 383 -25.64 -2.43 -5.08
C ILE A 383 -25.59 -1.17 -4.22
N ASP A 384 -24.58 -1.06 -3.36
CA ASP A 384 -24.19 0.19 -2.72
C ASP A 384 -23.23 0.95 -3.64
N VAL A 385 -23.72 2.02 -4.28
CA VAL A 385 -23.00 2.76 -5.31
C VAL A 385 -21.90 3.59 -4.65
N LYS A 386 -20.70 3.59 -5.26
CA LYS A 386 -19.56 4.42 -4.85
C LYS A 386 -19.18 5.46 -5.91
N ASN A 387 -19.14 5.06 -7.19
CA ASN A 387 -18.88 5.94 -8.34
C ASN A 387 -19.96 5.79 -9.41
N LYS A 388 -20.03 6.75 -10.33
CA LYS A 388 -21.03 6.77 -11.41
C LYS A 388 -20.90 5.58 -12.35
N PHE A 389 -22.02 4.94 -12.67
CA PHE A 389 -22.18 4.02 -13.81
C PHE A 389 -23.59 4.13 -14.39
N GLN A 390 -23.83 3.55 -15.57
CA GLN A 390 -25.07 3.70 -16.33
C GLN A 390 -25.41 2.46 -17.16
N VAL A 391 -26.69 2.30 -17.50
CA VAL A 391 -27.17 1.27 -18.44
C VAL A 391 -26.46 1.46 -19.79
N GLY A 392 -25.92 0.37 -20.34
CA GLY A 392 -24.99 0.38 -21.48
C GLY A 392 -23.52 0.21 -21.08
N ASP A 393 -23.15 0.40 -19.81
CA ASP A 393 -21.79 0.13 -19.35
C ASP A 393 -21.51 -1.39 -19.25
N GLN A 394 -20.28 -1.79 -19.57
CA GLN A 394 -19.76 -3.14 -19.33
C GLN A 394 -19.15 -3.20 -17.92
N LEU A 395 -19.47 -4.24 -17.16
CA LEU A 395 -19.08 -4.39 -15.75
C LEU A 395 -18.33 -5.71 -15.51
N GLU A 396 -17.23 -5.66 -14.76
CA GLU A 396 -16.63 -6.84 -14.11
C GLU A 396 -17.20 -6.96 -12.69
N ILE A 397 -17.85 -8.08 -12.41
CA ILE A 397 -18.23 -8.49 -11.06
C ILE A 397 -17.09 -9.33 -10.50
N ILE A 398 -16.58 -8.90 -9.35
CA ILE A 398 -15.36 -9.40 -8.70
C ILE A 398 -15.78 -10.11 -7.40
N HIS A 399 -15.59 -11.42 -7.33
CA HIS A 399 -16.10 -12.24 -6.23
C HIS A 399 -15.08 -13.33 -5.83
N PRO A 400 -15.03 -13.78 -4.55
CA PRO A 400 -14.13 -14.85 -4.11
C PRO A 400 -14.23 -16.16 -4.90
N SER A 401 -15.38 -16.46 -5.49
CA SER A 401 -15.58 -17.67 -6.32
C SER A 401 -15.14 -17.51 -7.79
N GLY A 402 -14.53 -16.39 -8.15
CA GLY A 402 -14.19 -16.03 -9.53
C GLY A 402 -14.96 -14.81 -10.03
N ASN A 403 -14.48 -14.21 -11.12
CA ASN A 403 -15.04 -12.98 -11.69
C ASN A 403 -15.92 -13.31 -12.91
N GLN A 404 -16.91 -12.46 -13.18
CA GLN A 404 -17.73 -12.52 -14.38
C GLN A 404 -17.85 -11.14 -15.03
N ILE A 405 -17.99 -11.09 -16.35
CA ILE A 405 -18.21 -9.85 -17.09
C ILE A 405 -19.67 -9.83 -17.57
N ILE A 406 -20.38 -8.75 -17.30
CA ILE A 406 -21.79 -8.55 -17.68
C ILE A 406 -21.96 -7.24 -18.47
N GLN A 407 -22.99 -7.21 -19.32
CA GLN A 407 -23.47 -6.00 -19.97
C GLN A 407 -24.66 -5.46 -19.16
N LEU A 408 -24.59 -4.21 -18.68
CA LEU A 408 -25.68 -3.65 -17.86
C LEU A 408 -26.86 -3.21 -18.75
N ASN A 409 -27.87 -4.06 -18.87
CA ASN A 409 -29.03 -3.83 -19.75
C ASN A 409 -30.24 -3.18 -19.05
N GLU A 410 -30.35 -3.29 -17.72
CA GLU A 410 -31.43 -2.71 -16.92
C GLU A 410 -30.88 -2.32 -15.54
N MET A 411 -31.42 -1.26 -14.95
CA MET A 411 -31.13 -0.87 -13.57
C MET A 411 -32.37 -0.20 -12.94
N ARG A 412 -32.56 -0.38 -11.63
CA ARG A 412 -33.68 0.17 -10.86
C ARG A 412 -33.19 0.92 -9.63
N ASP A 413 -33.98 1.88 -9.16
CA ASP A 413 -33.75 2.55 -7.89
C ASP A 413 -34.24 1.70 -6.69
N LYS A 414 -34.04 2.22 -5.47
CA LYS A 414 -34.51 1.59 -4.22
C LYS A 414 -36.05 1.39 -4.13
N ASN A 415 -36.83 2.02 -4.99
CA ASN A 415 -38.28 1.92 -5.05
C ASN A 415 -38.76 0.97 -6.17
N GLY A 416 -37.82 0.39 -6.93
CA GLY A 416 -38.10 -0.47 -8.09
C GLY A 416 -38.37 0.28 -9.40
N ALA A 417 -38.23 1.61 -9.42
CA ALA A 417 -38.40 2.40 -10.65
C ALA A 417 -37.17 2.27 -11.56
N ALA A 418 -37.38 2.07 -12.86
CA ALA A 418 -36.29 1.95 -13.82
C ALA A 418 -35.50 3.27 -13.95
N ILE A 419 -34.17 3.16 -13.92
CA ILE A 419 -33.23 4.29 -14.03
C ILE A 419 -32.09 3.94 -14.98
N THR A 420 -31.57 4.94 -15.68
CA THR A 420 -30.45 4.76 -16.62
C THR A 420 -29.09 5.05 -16.01
N VAL A 421 -29.00 5.78 -14.90
CA VAL A 421 -27.73 6.25 -14.30
C VAL A 421 -27.75 6.08 -12.78
N ALA A 422 -26.71 5.44 -12.24
CA ALA A 422 -26.36 5.47 -10.82
C ALA A 422 -25.39 6.65 -10.60
N PRO A 423 -25.75 7.68 -9.83
CA PRO A 423 -25.00 8.95 -9.84
C PRO A 423 -23.69 8.92 -9.05
N GLY A 424 -23.57 8.10 -8.00
CA GLY A 424 -22.37 7.99 -7.16
C GLY A 424 -22.68 7.59 -5.71
N SER A 425 -21.71 7.84 -4.82
CA SER A 425 -21.74 7.51 -3.40
C SER A 425 -23.03 7.94 -2.69
N GLY A 426 -23.58 7.05 -1.85
CA GLY A 426 -24.79 7.30 -1.05
C GLY A 426 -26.11 6.90 -1.73
N HIS A 427 -26.04 6.36 -2.94
CA HIS A 427 -27.19 5.79 -3.64
C HIS A 427 -27.16 4.25 -3.58
N LYS A 428 -28.35 3.65 -3.50
CA LYS A 428 -28.56 2.22 -3.74
C LYS A 428 -29.34 2.01 -5.02
N VAL A 429 -28.94 1.00 -5.79
CA VAL A 429 -29.61 0.58 -7.03
C VAL A 429 -29.73 -0.94 -7.08
N GLN A 430 -30.62 -1.45 -7.93
CA GLN A 430 -30.75 -2.87 -8.24
C GLN A 430 -30.39 -3.12 -9.70
N ILE A 431 -29.57 -4.16 -9.96
CA ILE A 431 -29.22 -4.61 -11.32
C ILE A 431 -29.59 -6.09 -11.49
N PRO A 432 -30.01 -6.56 -12.68
CA PRO A 432 -30.20 -7.99 -12.92
C PRO A 432 -28.89 -8.77 -12.70
N LEU A 433 -28.93 -9.79 -11.84
CA LEU A 433 -27.77 -10.64 -11.56
C LEU A 433 -28.23 -12.04 -11.14
N GLN A 434 -27.57 -13.07 -11.69
CA GLN A 434 -27.79 -14.47 -11.33
C GLN A 434 -26.64 -14.99 -10.46
N GLY A 435 -26.96 -15.94 -9.57
CA GLY A 435 -26.02 -16.51 -8.60
C GLY A 435 -25.99 -15.78 -7.25
N GLU A 436 -25.46 -16.45 -6.23
CA GLU A 436 -25.22 -15.85 -4.91
C GLU A 436 -23.85 -15.15 -4.89
N LEU A 437 -23.85 -13.86 -5.25
CA LEU A 437 -22.64 -13.03 -5.38
C LEU A 437 -22.59 -11.89 -4.35
N SER A 438 -23.27 -12.07 -3.22
CA SER A 438 -23.25 -11.13 -2.10
C SER A 438 -21.83 -10.97 -1.54
N LYS A 439 -21.46 -9.74 -1.15
CA LYS A 439 -20.07 -9.33 -0.82
C LYS A 439 -19.11 -9.34 -2.01
N GLY A 440 -19.60 -9.53 -3.24
CA GLY A 440 -18.87 -9.20 -4.45
C GLY A 440 -18.73 -7.69 -4.62
N MET A 441 -17.83 -7.29 -5.53
CA MET A 441 -17.51 -5.90 -5.86
C MET A 441 -17.72 -5.68 -7.35
N ILE A 442 -18.04 -4.45 -7.77
CA ILE A 442 -18.29 -4.11 -9.17
C ILE A 442 -17.26 -3.09 -9.64
N ALA A 443 -16.56 -3.43 -10.71
CA ALA A 443 -15.77 -2.51 -11.52
C ALA A 443 -16.44 -2.31 -12.89
N ARG A 444 -16.27 -1.13 -13.48
CA ARG A 444 -16.73 -0.76 -14.81
C ARG A 444 -15.55 -0.61 -15.75
N PHE A 445 -15.64 -1.11 -16.97
CA PHE A 445 -14.66 -0.83 -18.04
C PHE A 445 -14.87 0.61 -18.57
N LEU A 446 -13.76 1.33 -18.83
CA LEU A 446 -13.73 2.72 -19.30
C LEU A 446 -13.29 2.83 -20.76
#